data_AF-T0HAT2-F1
#
_entry.id   AF-T0HAT2-F1
#
_cell.length_a   1.000
_cell.length_b   1.000
_cell.length_c   1.000
_cell.angle_alpha   90.00
_cell.angle_beta   90.00
_cell.angle_gamma   90.00
#
_symmetry.space_group_name_H-M   'P 1'
#
loop_
_entity.id
_entity.type
_entity.pdbx_description
1 polymer ?
#
loop_
_entity_poly.entity_id
_entity_poly.type
_entity_poly.pdbx_seq_one_letter_code
_entity_poly.pdbx_strand_id
1 'polypeptide(L)'
;MADCAIGPRAAWSRSCAVERSGDLLTLRHPGGGFRRFHVVTDGRGLVAADGSEQAAVTVLGKDQIELSIGEDRYRLPATIAAAAKP
;
A
#
# COMPACT_ATOMS: atom_id res chain seq x y z
N MET A 1 3.70 -3.75 10.38
CA MET A 1 4.75 -2.88 9.81
C MET A 1 5.09 -3.38 8.41
N ALA A 2 5.43 -2.46 7.50
CA ALA A 2 5.79 -2.74 6.12
C ALA A 2 7.03 -1.95 5.70
N ASP A 3 7.69 -2.46 4.67
CA ASP A 3 8.78 -1.77 3.98
C ASP A 3 8.21 -0.67 3.10
N CYS A 4 8.75 0.54 3.21
CA CYS A 4 8.30 1.69 2.45
C CYS A 4 9.47 2.62 2.09
N ALA A 5 9.30 3.31 0.98
CA ALA A 5 10.18 4.35 0.49
C ALA A 5 9.31 5.57 0.18
N ILE A 6 9.33 6.56 1.08
CA ILE A 6 8.46 7.74 1.04
C ILE A 6 9.20 8.91 0.41
N GLY A 7 8.72 9.39 -0.73
CA GLY A 7 9.30 10.47 -1.52
C GLY A 7 10.29 10.01 -2.61
N PRO A 8 10.74 10.97 -3.43
CA PRO A 8 11.60 10.70 -4.58
C PRO A 8 12.91 10.06 -4.16
N ARG A 9 13.22 8.91 -4.77
CA ARG A 9 14.46 8.15 -4.53
C ARG A 9 14.70 7.80 -3.06
N ALA A 10 13.67 7.79 -2.24
CA ALA A 10 13.78 7.36 -0.86
C ALA A 10 14.29 5.92 -0.78
N ALA A 11 15.12 5.66 0.23
CA ALA A 11 15.57 4.32 0.55
C ALA A 11 14.43 3.51 1.17
N TRP A 12 14.44 2.21 0.95
CA TRP A 12 13.51 1.29 1.59
C TRP A 12 13.81 1.21 3.10
N SER A 13 12.79 1.39 3.92
CA SER A 13 12.86 1.17 5.36
C SER A 13 11.60 0.48 5.87
N ARG A 14 11.77 -0.46 6.80
CA ARG A 14 10.67 -1.18 7.45
C ARG A 14 10.07 -0.39 8.61
N SER A 15 9.63 0.83 8.32
CA SER A 15 9.18 1.79 9.33
C SER A 15 7.74 2.23 9.16
N CYS A 16 7.07 1.83 8.07
CA CYS A 16 5.67 2.19 7.88
C CYS A 16 4.75 1.28 8.69
N ALA A 17 3.88 1.88 9.50
CA ALA A 17 2.82 1.14 10.16
C ALA A 17 1.69 0.87 9.15
N VAL A 18 1.14 -0.34 9.25
CA VAL A 18 0.05 -0.81 8.39
C VAL A 18 -1.13 -1.07 9.30
N GLU A 19 -2.21 -0.35 9.08
CA GLU A 19 -3.46 -0.49 9.81
C GLU A 19 -4.56 -0.83 8.80
N ARG A 20 -5.46 -1.75 9.16
CA ARG A 20 -6.59 -2.13 8.30
C ARG A 20 -7.88 -2.11 9.09
N SER A 21 -8.90 -1.51 8.50
CA SER A 21 -10.26 -1.44 9.03
C SER A 21 -11.23 -1.79 7.91
N GLY A 22 -11.68 -3.04 7.87
CA GLY A 22 -12.49 -3.56 6.76
C GLY A 22 -11.71 -3.51 5.44
N ASP A 23 -12.23 -2.76 4.48
CA ASP A 23 -11.65 -2.51 3.16
C ASP A 23 -10.75 -1.26 3.13
N LEU A 24 -10.67 -0.50 4.23
CA LEU A 24 -9.76 0.65 4.33
C LEU A 24 -8.40 0.21 4.88
N LEU A 25 -7.35 0.40 4.10
CA LEU A 25 -5.95 0.24 4.48
C LEU A 25 -5.34 1.62 4.74
N THR A 26 -4.70 1.80 5.90
CA THR A 26 -3.95 3.01 6.24
C THR A 26 -2.47 2.67 6.41
N LEU A 27 -1.61 3.36 5.66
CA LEU A 27 -0.17 3.29 5.75
C LEU A 27 0.34 4.56 6.43
N ARG A 28 0.85 4.46 7.66
CA ARG A 28 1.45 5.58 8.38
C ARG A 28 2.94 5.64 8.14
N HIS A 29 3.42 6.82 7.77
CA HIS A 29 4.81 7.13 7.55
C HIS A 29 5.50 7.47 8.88
N PRO A 30 6.81 7.17 9.02
CA PRO A 30 7.55 7.54 10.23
C PRO A 30 7.61 9.05 10.48
N GLY A 31 7.49 9.87 9.42
CA GLY A 31 7.45 11.33 9.52
C GLY A 31 6.09 11.93 9.92
N GLY A 32 5.10 11.10 10.28
CA GLY A 32 3.76 11.55 10.69
C GLY A 32 2.72 11.67 9.56
N GLY A 33 3.16 11.58 8.30
CA GLY A 33 2.26 11.45 7.15
C GLY A 33 1.53 10.10 7.12
N PHE A 34 0.47 10.01 6.34
CA PHE A 34 -0.20 8.73 6.08
C PHE A 34 -0.85 8.73 4.70
N ARG A 35 -1.08 7.53 4.16
CA ARG A 35 -1.91 7.30 2.98
C ARG A 35 -2.99 6.28 3.27
N ARG A 36 -4.15 6.45 2.64
CA ARG A 36 -5.29 5.55 2.79
C ARG A 36 -5.65 4.95 1.43
N PHE A 37 -5.99 3.67 1.44
CA PHE A 37 -6.36 2.93 0.24
C PHE A 37 -7.59 2.08 0.51
N HIS A 38 -8.47 1.96 -0.48
CA HIS A 38 -9.49 0.94 -0.52
C HIS A 38 -8.93 -0.34 -1.12
N VAL A 39 -9.09 -1.45 -0.41
CA VAL A 39 -8.88 -2.79 -0.93
C VAL A 39 -10.05 -3.12 -1.84
N VAL A 40 -9.78 -3.37 -3.12
CA VAL A 40 -10.82 -3.66 -4.12
C VAL A 40 -10.58 -5.03 -4.76
N THR A 41 -11.66 -5.75 -5.04
CA THR A 41 -11.65 -7.12 -5.58
C THR A 41 -11.66 -7.19 -7.10
N ASP A 42 -11.77 -6.04 -7.77
CA ASP A 42 -11.90 -5.87 -9.22
C ASP A 42 -10.55 -6.05 -9.98
N GLY A 43 -9.58 -6.75 -9.38
CA GLY A 43 -8.25 -6.98 -9.98
C GLY A 43 -7.26 -5.80 -9.86
N ARG A 44 -7.72 -4.60 -9.48
CA ARG A 44 -6.85 -3.44 -9.17
C ARG A 44 -6.12 -3.58 -7.83
N GLY A 45 -6.66 -4.37 -6.90
CA GLY A 45 -6.07 -4.68 -5.59
C GLY A 45 -6.18 -3.55 -4.57
N LEU A 46 -5.61 -2.37 -4.86
CA LEU A 46 -5.59 -1.21 -3.96
C LEU A 46 -5.81 0.08 -4.74
N VAL A 47 -6.72 0.94 -4.27
CA VAL A 47 -7.04 2.24 -4.87
C VAL A 47 -6.90 3.33 -3.81
N ALA A 48 -6.32 4.49 -4.13
CA ALA A 48 -6.23 5.60 -3.18
C ALA A 48 -7.62 6.04 -2.70
N ALA A 49 -7.81 6.18 -1.39
CA ALA A 49 -9.09 6.55 -0.81
C ALA A 49 -9.46 8.03 -1.04
N ASP A 50 -8.47 8.89 -1.22
CA ASP A 50 -8.65 10.29 -1.60
C ASP A 50 -8.85 10.50 -3.11
N GLY A 51 -8.61 9.46 -3.93
CA GLY A 51 -8.78 9.51 -5.38
C GLY A 51 -7.84 10.47 -6.12
N SER A 52 -6.90 11.12 -5.44
CA SER A 52 -6.06 12.17 -6.03
C SER A 52 -4.95 11.59 -6.91
N GLU A 53 -4.54 10.35 -6.66
CA GLU A 53 -3.41 9.73 -7.35
C GLU A 53 -3.69 8.24 -7.59
N GLN A 54 -3.29 7.75 -8.77
CA GLN A 54 -3.53 6.35 -9.13
C GLN A 54 -2.49 5.45 -8.44
N ALA A 55 -2.99 4.48 -7.68
CA ALA A 55 -2.19 3.43 -7.10
C ALA A 55 -1.91 2.34 -8.15
N ALA A 56 -0.63 2.01 -8.35
CA ALA A 56 -0.19 0.90 -9.18
C ALA A 56 0.29 -0.24 -8.30
N VAL A 57 -0.27 -1.44 -8.49
CA VAL A 57 0.13 -2.65 -7.77
C VAL A 57 0.90 -3.57 -8.71
N THR A 58 2.10 -3.95 -8.30
CA THR A 58 2.95 -4.94 -8.99
C THR A 58 3.17 -6.13 -8.07
N VAL A 59 2.99 -7.35 -8.57
CA VAL A 59 3.24 -8.55 -7.78
C VAL A 59 4.75 -8.84 -7.77
N LEU A 60 5.33 -8.88 -6.57
CA LEU A 60 6.73 -9.25 -6.33
C LEU A 60 6.79 -10.70 -5.81
N GLY A 61 6.98 -11.65 -6.73
CA GLY A 61 7.07 -13.06 -6.37
C GLY A 61 5.73 -13.65 -5.92
N LYS A 62 5.75 -14.56 -4.93
CA LYS A 62 4.56 -15.33 -4.53
C LYS A 62 3.75 -14.70 -3.39
N ASP A 63 4.39 -13.93 -2.51
CA ASP A 63 3.80 -13.51 -1.23
C ASP A 63 3.86 -11.99 -0.99
N GLN A 64 4.41 -11.23 -1.94
CA GLN A 64 4.62 -9.79 -1.78
C GLN A 64 4.08 -9.02 -3.00
N ILE A 65 3.59 -7.82 -2.74
CA ILE A 65 3.23 -6.83 -3.76
C ILE A 65 4.00 -5.54 -3.49
N GLU A 66 4.31 -4.82 -4.55
CA GLU A 66 4.77 -3.44 -4.52
C GLU A 66 3.62 -2.53 -4.92
N LEU A 67 3.27 -1.60 -4.05
CA LEU A 67 2.31 -0.55 -4.29
C LEU A 67 3.09 0.75 -4.54
N SER A 68 2.85 1.38 -5.69
CA SER A 68 3.41 2.68 -6.05
C SER A 68 2.29 3.71 -6.19
N ILE A 69 2.46 4.89 -5.61
CA ILE A 69 1.52 6.02 -5.74
C ILE A 69 2.29 7.32 -5.69
N GLY A 70 2.21 8.11 -6.77
CA GLY A 70 3.08 9.27 -6.94
C GLY A 70 4.55 8.86 -6.82
N GLU A 71 5.25 9.46 -5.87
CA GLU A 71 6.67 9.18 -5.59
C GLU A 71 6.88 8.13 -4.49
N ASP A 72 5.81 7.70 -3.83
CA ASP A 72 5.87 6.77 -2.71
C ASP A 72 5.74 5.32 -3.17
N ARG A 73 6.52 4.45 -2.54
CA ARG A 73 6.52 3.01 -2.80
C ARG A 73 6.40 2.22 -1.50
N TYR A 74 5.62 1.15 -1.52
CA TYR A 74 5.34 0.30 -0.37
C TYR A 74 5.43 -1.17 -0.77
N ARG A 75 5.97 -2.01 0.11
CA ARG A 75 5.95 -3.46 -0.05
C ARG A 75 5.04 -4.07 1.00
N LEU A 76 3.98 -4.70 0.53
CA LEU A 76 2.93 -5.28 1.35
C LEU A 76 2.82 -6.78 1.07
N PRO A 77 2.40 -7.60 2.05
CA PRO A 77 2.10 -9.00 1.76
C PRO A 77 0.90 -9.10 0.80
N ALA A 78 0.98 -10.02 -0.16
CA ALA A 78 -0.06 -10.22 -1.19
C ALA A 78 -1.43 -10.59 -0.58
N THR A 79 -1.43 -11.14 0.64
CA THR A 79 -2.64 -11.41 1.42
C THR A 79 -3.47 -10.16 1.71
N ILE A 80 -2.87 -8.96 1.73
CA ILE A 80 -3.63 -7.70 1.93
C ILE A 80 -4.54 -7.41 0.73
N ALA A 81 -4.10 -7.72 -0.48
CA ALA A 81 -4.94 -7.62 -1.68
C ALA A 81 -5.93 -8.79 -1.80
N ALA A 82 -5.54 -9.99 -1.32
CA ALA A 82 -6.36 -11.20 -1.44
C ALA A 82 -7.45 -11.36 -0.35
N ALA A 83 -7.28 -10.73 0.82
CA ALA A 83 -8.21 -10.84 1.95
C ALA A 83 -9.47 -9.97 1.80
N ALA A 84 -9.84 -9.60 0.58
CA ALA A 84 -11.20 -9.24 0.22
C ALA A 84 -11.82 -10.45 -0.48
N LYS A 85 -12.26 -11.43 0.31
CA LYS A 85 -13.15 -12.50 -0.16
C LYS A 85 -14.45 -12.38 0.65
N PRO A 86 -15.63 -12.42 0.00
CA PRO A 86 -16.92 -11.97 0.53
C PRO A 86 -17.38 -12.68 1.81
#